data_AF-A0A0S7ZMQ7-F1
#
_entry.id   AF-A0A0S7ZMQ7-F1
#
_cell.length_a   1.000
_cell.length_b   1.000
_cell.length_c   1.000
_cell.angle_alpha   90.00
_cell.angle_beta   90.00
_cell.angle_gamma   90.00
#
_symmetry.space_group_name_H-M   'P 1'
#
loop_
_entity.id
_entity.type
_entity.pdbx_description
1 polymer ?
#
loop_
_entity_poly.entity_id
_entity_poly.type
_entity_poly.pdbx_seq_one_letter_code
_entity_poly.pdbx_strand_id
1 'polypeptide(L)'
;MSNKSLGNPFSPDSDLRHGASCSCSQCESKRFVQDSSGEIQVQQQSQATADSRSMTQEDIIDRAVESALVRGMFGHNDVSRRNFMKLVGGGMAASILASILPLDAVKAAVKDKLGPPEKKKLKVGFVPITCATPIIMAHPMGFYQKYGLDVDVIKTAGWAVSRDKSINKEYDAAHMLTPMPLAMSLGAGSTAMPFIMPAVENINGQAITLHNKHKDKRDPKQWKGFKFGVPFEYSMHNFLLRYYVAEHGIDPDQDIQIRVVPPPEMVANLRAGNLDGYLSPDPFNQRAVWEKIGFIHLLTKEIWQGHPCCAFATSAEFAQKMPNAYGALFKAIVDATHFSSEQGNRKDIAKAIAPKNYLNQPVPVLEQVLTGRFADGLGNVRDEPDRIDFDPFPWHSMAVWILTQMKRWGYIEGDVDYKGIAEQVYLAADCGKLMKDLGYEPPTTTYEKYTIMGKEFDYNQPDAYAKSFAITRA
;
A
#
# COMPACT_ATOMS: atom_id res chain seq x y z
N MET A 1 12.33 11.34 -19.42
CA MET A 1 11.63 11.10 -18.14
C MET A 1 11.12 12.43 -17.61
N SER A 2 9.80 12.60 -17.47
CA SER A 2 9.21 13.84 -16.95
C SER A 2 9.35 13.89 -15.45
N ASN A 3 10.22 14.77 -14.94
CA ASN A 3 10.20 15.13 -13.51
C ASN A 3 8.98 16.01 -13.22
N LYS A 4 8.38 15.83 -12.05
CA LYS A 4 7.15 16.53 -11.66
C LYS A 4 7.51 17.89 -11.06
N SER A 5 6.95 18.96 -11.61
CA SER A 5 7.20 20.34 -11.15
C SER A 5 6.53 20.65 -9.81
N LEU A 6 7.19 21.48 -8.98
CA LEU A 6 6.64 22.10 -7.75
C LEU A 6 6.30 23.60 -7.96
N GLY A 7 6.18 24.04 -9.22
CA GLY A 7 5.78 25.40 -9.57
C GLY A 7 4.31 25.69 -9.20
N ASN A 8 3.86 26.93 -9.41
CA ASN A 8 2.46 27.30 -9.17
C ASN A 8 1.53 26.50 -10.12
N PRO A 9 0.69 25.57 -9.62
CA PRO A 9 -0.10 24.70 -10.49
C PRO A 9 -1.25 25.42 -11.21
N PHE A 10 -1.57 26.64 -10.78
CA PHE A 10 -2.59 27.52 -11.35
C PHE A 10 -2.01 28.52 -12.36
N SER A 11 -0.68 28.54 -12.54
CA SER A 11 -0.06 29.34 -13.59
C SER A 11 -0.25 28.64 -14.96
N PRO A 12 -0.81 29.33 -15.97
CA PRO A 12 -0.91 28.80 -17.33
C PRO A 12 0.46 28.59 -17.99
N ASP A 13 1.50 29.26 -17.49
CA ASP A 13 2.84 29.22 -18.05
C ASP A 13 3.72 28.15 -17.38
N SER A 14 3.40 27.79 -16.14
CA SER A 14 4.10 26.73 -15.42
C SER A 14 3.83 25.36 -16.05
N ASP A 15 4.87 24.67 -16.52
CA ASP A 15 4.76 23.27 -16.91
C ASP A 15 4.80 22.38 -15.67
N LEU A 16 3.76 21.55 -15.53
CA LEU A 16 3.67 20.54 -14.49
C LEU A 16 4.45 19.27 -14.85
N ARG A 17 4.85 19.14 -16.11
CA ARG A 17 5.65 18.04 -16.65
C ARG A 17 7.00 18.59 -17.09
N HIS A 18 8.11 17.93 -16.78
CA HIS A 18 9.43 18.43 -17.19
C HIS A 18 9.89 17.70 -18.45
N GLY A 19 9.64 18.29 -19.62
CA GLY A 19 10.23 17.87 -20.90
C GLY A 19 11.53 18.62 -21.23
N ALA A 20 12.21 18.24 -22.33
CA ALA A 20 13.43 18.92 -22.80
C ALA A 20 13.22 20.44 -23.03
N SER A 21 11.99 20.87 -23.29
CA SER A 21 11.57 22.25 -23.53
C SER A 21 11.15 23.04 -22.27
N CYS A 22 11.21 22.48 -21.06
CA CYS A 22 10.78 23.17 -19.84
C CYS A 22 11.67 24.37 -19.50
N SER A 23 11.07 25.55 -19.32
CA SER A 23 11.72 26.83 -19.00
C SER A 23 11.52 27.25 -17.53
N CYS A 24 11.24 26.31 -16.63
CA CYS A 24 11.14 26.66 -15.20
C CYS A 24 12.53 26.94 -14.62
N SER A 25 12.62 27.79 -13.59
CA SER A 25 13.90 28.21 -12.98
C SER A 25 14.78 27.05 -12.51
N GLN A 26 14.18 25.92 -12.11
CA GLN A 26 14.92 24.69 -11.75
C GLN A 26 15.41 23.87 -12.95
N CYS A 27 14.80 24.03 -14.13
CA CYS A 27 15.22 23.38 -15.38
C CYS A 27 16.25 24.21 -16.13
N GLU A 28 16.07 25.53 -16.18
CA GLU A 28 17.00 26.45 -16.83
C GLU A 28 18.37 26.44 -16.13
N SER A 29 18.39 26.42 -14.79
CA SER A 29 19.63 26.30 -14.01
C SER A 29 20.38 24.97 -14.20
N LYS A 30 19.76 23.97 -14.86
CA LYS A 30 20.38 22.67 -15.18
C LYS A 30 20.73 22.50 -16.67
N ARG A 31 20.40 23.45 -17.54
CA ARG A 31 20.84 23.43 -18.94
C ARG A 31 22.27 23.97 -19.03
N PHE A 32 23.24 23.07 -18.91
CA PHE A 32 24.63 23.40 -19.23
C PHE A 32 24.73 23.74 -20.72
N VAL A 33 25.11 24.98 -21.02
CA VAL A 33 25.61 25.38 -22.34
C VAL A 33 27.08 24.96 -22.43
N GLN A 34 27.41 24.14 -23.40
CA GLN A 34 28.79 23.83 -23.76
C GLN A 34 29.26 24.94 -24.70
N ASP A 35 30.09 25.86 -24.21
CA ASP A 35 30.83 26.81 -25.04
C ASP A 35 32.32 26.41 -25.10
N SER A 36 32.87 26.46 -26.31
CA SER A 36 34.23 26.14 -26.70
C SER A 36 35.22 27.27 -26.39
N SER A 37 35.34 27.65 -25.13
CA SER A 37 36.53 28.33 -24.60
C SER A 37 36.57 28.15 -23.08
N GLY A 38 37.53 27.35 -22.61
CA GLY A 38 37.56 26.84 -21.24
C GLY A 38 37.99 27.85 -20.17
N GLU A 39 37.14 28.81 -19.85
CA GLU A 39 37.23 29.61 -18.61
C GLU A 39 35.85 29.88 -18.00
N ILE A 40 35.66 29.47 -16.74
CA ILE A 40 34.47 29.84 -15.95
C ILE A 40 34.75 31.20 -15.29
N GLN A 41 34.24 32.29 -15.88
CA GLN A 41 34.10 33.57 -15.19
C GLN A 41 32.68 33.71 -14.64
N VAL A 42 32.55 33.84 -13.31
CA VAL A 42 31.29 34.16 -12.64
C VAL A 42 31.02 35.65 -12.83
N GLN A 43 30.25 36.02 -13.86
CA GLN A 43 29.61 37.34 -13.92
C GLN A 43 28.33 37.31 -13.08
N GLN A 44 28.37 37.96 -11.92
CA GLN A 44 27.17 38.45 -11.24
C GLN A 44 26.54 39.54 -12.10
N GLN A 45 25.49 39.20 -12.85
CA GLN A 45 24.54 40.20 -13.33
C GLN A 45 23.35 40.26 -12.38
N SER A 46 23.29 41.38 -11.66
CA SER A 46 22.15 41.85 -10.91
C SER A 46 21.06 42.33 -11.87
N GLN A 47 19.85 41.74 -11.78
CA GLN A 47 18.63 42.41 -12.23
C GLN A 47 17.37 41.86 -11.52
N ALA A 48 16.76 42.77 -10.73
CA ALA A 48 15.34 42.95 -10.41
C ALA A 48 14.47 41.77 -9.91
N THR A 49 14.39 41.68 -8.58
CA THR A 49 13.19 41.48 -7.74
C THR A 49 11.94 40.77 -8.32
N ALA A 50 11.77 39.51 -7.94
CA ALA A 50 10.47 38.93 -7.57
C ALA A 50 10.69 37.88 -6.46
N ASP A 51 9.93 37.99 -5.37
CA ASP A 51 9.99 37.24 -4.11
C ASP A 51 10.65 35.83 -4.17
N SER A 52 11.90 35.73 -3.74
CA SER A 52 12.49 34.46 -3.33
C SER A 52 12.38 34.31 -1.80
N ARG A 53 11.17 34.07 -1.29
CA ARG A 53 11.05 33.46 0.05
C ARG A 53 11.69 32.07 -0.02
N SER A 54 12.62 31.77 0.88
CA SER A 54 13.11 30.40 1.04
C SER A 54 11.93 29.52 1.44
N MET A 55 11.46 28.68 0.54
CA MET A 55 10.32 27.81 0.78
C MET A 55 10.64 26.79 1.88
N THR A 56 9.74 26.63 2.84
CA THR A 56 9.85 25.64 3.90
C THR A 56 9.54 24.23 3.36
N GLN A 57 9.85 23.18 4.13
CA GLN A 57 9.46 21.81 3.77
C GLN A 57 7.94 21.63 3.68
N GLU A 58 7.17 22.35 4.51
CA GLU A 58 5.70 22.35 4.46
C GLU A 58 5.21 23.00 3.16
N ASP A 59 5.77 24.15 2.76
CA ASP A 59 5.41 24.81 1.48
C ASP A 59 5.69 23.93 0.25
N ILE A 60 6.74 23.11 0.33
CA ILE A 60 7.11 22.17 -0.74
C ILE A 60 6.11 21.00 -0.83
N ILE A 61 5.64 20.52 0.32
CA ILE A 61 4.67 19.42 0.40
C ILE A 61 3.30 19.90 -0.08
N ASP A 62 2.84 21.06 0.38
CA ASP A 62 1.54 21.62 0.00
C ASP A 62 1.46 21.85 -1.52
N ARG A 63 2.52 22.42 -2.12
CA ARG A 63 2.59 22.58 -3.58
C ARG A 63 2.65 21.27 -4.35
N ALA A 64 3.23 20.23 -3.78
CA ALA A 64 3.24 18.90 -4.39
C ALA A 64 1.84 18.30 -4.41
N VAL A 65 1.08 18.45 -3.32
CA VAL A 65 -0.32 18.00 -3.20
C VAL A 65 -1.22 18.74 -4.18
N GLU A 66 -1.14 20.08 -4.21
CA GLU A 66 -1.91 20.91 -5.17
C GLU A 66 -1.60 20.55 -6.62
N SER A 67 -0.32 20.33 -6.94
CA SER A 67 0.11 19.93 -8.28
C SER A 67 -0.41 18.55 -8.68
N ALA A 68 -0.52 17.62 -7.74
CA ALA A 68 -1.07 16.28 -7.98
C ALA A 68 -2.60 16.35 -8.22
N LEU A 69 -3.32 17.14 -7.42
CA LEU A 69 -4.77 17.37 -7.56
C LEU A 69 -5.12 17.93 -8.95
N VAL A 70 -4.45 19.01 -9.37
CA VAL A 70 -4.69 19.62 -10.69
C VAL A 70 -4.40 18.63 -11.82
N ARG A 71 -3.38 17.78 -11.69
CA ARG A 71 -3.07 16.76 -12.72
C ARG A 71 -4.11 15.65 -12.80
N GLY A 72 -4.61 15.20 -11.65
CA GLY A 72 -5.70 14.22 -11.58
C GLY A 72 -6.97 14.74 -12.28
N MET A 73 -7.32 16.01 -12.06
CA MET A 73 -8.50 16.62 -12.67
C MET A 73 -8.44 16.74 -14.20
N PHE A 74 -7.27 17.02 -14.76
CA PHE A 74 -7.09 17.19 -16.21
C PHE A 74 -6.51 15.95 -16.91
N GLY A 75 -6.43 14.79 -16.24
CA GLY A 75 -6.01 13.52 -16.84
C GLY A 75 -4.67 13.59 -17.57
N HIS A 76 -3.67 14.28 -16.99
CA HIS A 76 -2.36 14.57 -17.61
C HIS A 76 -2.37 15.41 -18.92
N ASN A 77 -3.51 15.98 -19.32
CA ASN A 77 -3.63 16.84 -20.50
C ASN A 77 -3.29 18.30 -20.18
N ASP A 78 -2.00 18.63 -20.21
CA ASP A 78 -1.49 19.97 -19.88
C ASP A 78 -1.98 21.05 -20.87
N VAL A 79 -2.30 20.69 -22.12
CA VAL A 79 -2.87 21.65 -23.09
C VAL A 79 -4.26 22.08 -22.63
N SER A 80 -5.11 21.13 -22.22
CA SER A 80 -6.43 21.42 -21.66
C SER A 80 -6.35 22.24 -20.37
N ARG A 81 -5.41 21.91 -19.47
CA ARG A 81 -5.14 22.71 -18.26
C ARG A 81 -4.75 24.14 -18.62
N ARG A 82 -3.77 24.34 -19.51
CA ARG A 82 -3.29 25.68 -19.90
C ARG A 82 -4.36 26.51 -20.57
N ASN A 83 -5.14 25.91 -21.47
CA ASN A 83 -6.23 26.59 -22.14
C ASN A 83 -7.29 27.04 -21.13
N PHE A 84 -7.63 26.18 -20.17
CA PHE A 84 -8.52 26.55 -19.07
C PHE A 84 -7.94 27.70 -18.23
N MET A 85 -6.70 27.59 -17.75
CA MET A 85 -6.04 28.59 -16.91
C MET A 85 -5.86 29.95 -17.61
N LYS A 86 -5.61 29.95 -18.92
CA LYS A 86 -5.56 31.17 -19.74
C LYS A 86 -6.93 31.83 -19.89
N LEU A 87 -7.98 31.01 -19.94
CA LEU A 87 -9.35 31.48 -20.15
C LEU A 87 -9.97 32.09 -18.88
N VAL A 88 -9.58 31.60 -17.70
CA VAL A 88 -10.14 32.08 -16.41
C VAL A 88 -9.16 32.92 -15.57
N GLY A 89 -7.86 32.94 -15.87
CA GLY A 89 -6.83 33.67 -15.11
C GLY A 89 -6.44 32.96 -13.81
N GLY A 90 -5.15 32.91 -13.46
CA GLY A 90 -4.63 32.00 -12.41
C GLY A 90 -5.23 32.16 -11.01
N GLY A 91 -5.55 33.38 -10.58
CA GLY A 91 -6.18 33.63 -9.27
C GLY A 91 -7.66 33.25 -9.22
N MET A 92 -8.38 33.45 -10.34
CA MET A 92 -9.79 33.08 -10.47
C MET A 92 -9.92 31.59 -10.82
N ALA A 93 -8.92 30.96 -11.43
CA ALA A 93 -8.86 29.52 -11.61
C ALA A 93 -8.79 28.76 -10.28
N ALA A 94 -8.09 29.26 -9.27
CA ALA A 94 -8.05 28.62 -7.95
C ALA A 94 -9.42 28.67 -7.25
N SER A 95 -10.11 29.82 -7.29
CA SER A 95 -11.47 29.96 -6.72
C SER A 95 -12.54 29.23 -7.55
N ILE A 96 -12.36 29.18 -8.86
CA ILE A 96 -13.18 28.41 -9.78
C ILE A 96 -12.91 26.92 -9.60
N LEU A 97 -11.69 26.43 -9.44
CA LEU A 97 -11.43 25.01 -9.17
C LEU A 97 -11.96 24.58 -7.79
N ALA A 98 -11.93 25.47 -6.80
CA ALA A 98 -12.60 25.28 -5.52
C ALA A 98 -14.14 25.27 -5.63
N SER A 99 -14.73 25.84 -6.70
CA SER A 99 -16.18 25.92 -6.94
C SER A 99 -16.71 25.07 -8.11
N ILE A 100 -15.84 24.56 -9.00
CA ILE A 100 -16.08 23.57 -10.07
C ILE A 100 -15.46 22.20 -9.68
N LEU A 101 -15.24 21.94 -8.40
CA LEU A 101 -15.86 20.72 -7.91
C LEU A 101 -17.35 21.07 -7.88
N PRO A 102 -18.18 20.62 -8.85
CA PRO A 102 -19.60 20.72 -8.64
C PRO A 102 -19.86 19.65 -7.58
N LEU A 103 -19.65 19.98 -6.30
CA LEU A 103 -19.89 19.08 -5.19
C LEU A 103 -21.31 18.56 -5.31
N ASP A 104 -22.24 19.32 -5.88
CA ASP A 104 -23.61 18.89 -6.10
C ASP A 104 -23.83 18.05 -7.37
N ALA A 105 -23.05 18.22 -8.46
CA ALA A 105 -23.14 17.36 -9.65
C ALA A 105 -22.28 16.09 -9.55
N VAL A 106 -21.15 16.14 -8.83
CA VAL A 106 -20.39 14.97 -8.37
C VAL A 106 -21.17 14.24 -7.28
N LYS A 107 -21.80 14.93 -6.32
CA LYS A 107 -22.79 14.27 -5.42
C LYS A 107 -23.94 13.67 -6.20
N ALA A 108 -24.43 14.29 -7.29
CA ALA A 108 -25.54 13.76 -8.10
C ALA A 108 -25.13 12.56 -8.97
N ALA A 109 -23.92 12.55 -9.54
CA ALA A 109 -23.39 11.43 -10.31
C ALA A 109 -22.91 10.27 -9.41
N VAL A 110 -22.48 10.56 -8.17
CA VAL A 110 -22.15 9.55 -7.14
C VAL A 110 -23.43 9.03 -6.43
N LYS A 111 -24.52 9.80 -6.46
CA LYS A 111 -25.84 9.49 -5.85
C LYS A 111 -26.57 8.32 -6.49
N ASP A 112 -26.15 7.84 -7.66
CA ASP A 112 -27.05 7.01 -8.47
C ASP A 112 -27.24 5.56 -7.99
N LYS A 113 -26.73 5.18 -6.80
CA LYS A 113 -27.20 3.98 -6.07
C LYS A 113 -27.21 4.09 -4.53
N LEU A 114 -26.76 5.19 -3.93
CA LEU A 114 -26.64 5.33 -2.46
C LEU A 114 -27.05 6.74 -2.02
N GLY A 115 -27.80 6.84 -0.91
CA GLY A 115 -28.18 8.10 -0.28
C GLY A 115 -26.96 8.83 0.34
N PRO A 116 -27.14 10.02 0.94
CA PRO A 116 -26.06 10.66 1.67
C PRO A 116 -25.56 9.75 2.82
N PRO A 117 -24.24 9.73 3.12
CA PRO A 117 -23.70 8.93 4.22
C PRO A 117 -24.40 9.22 5.54
N GLU A 118 -24.85 8.18 6.24
CA GLU A 118 -25.47 8.29 7.57
C GLU A 118 -24.47 8.87 8.58
N LYS A 119 -23.20 8.50 8.40
CA LYS A 119 -22.05 8.96 9.18
C LYS A 119 -20.97 9.44 8.23
N LYS A 120 -20.63 10.74 8.31
CA LYS A 120 -19.57 11.34 7.47
C LYS A 120 -18.20 11.27 8.12
N LYS A 121 -18.14 11.44 9.45
CA LYS A 121 -16.90 11.36 10.23
C LYS A 121 -16.59 9.91 10.57
N LEU A 122 -15.61 9.30 9.92
CA LEU A 122 -15.24 7.90 10.13
C LEU A 122 -13.85 7.78 10.74
N LYS A 123 -13.65 6.77 11.57
CA LYS A 123 -12.34 6.42 12.15
C LYS A 123 -11.79 5.18 11.46
N VAL A 124 -10.63 5.32 10.81
CA VAL A 124 -9.97 4.19 10.13
C VAL A 124 -8.61 3.92 10.76
N GLY A 125 -8.47 2.77 11.41
CA GLY A 125 -7.20 2.37 12.03
C GLY A 125 -6.18 1.88 10.99
N PHE A 126 -4.90 2.25 11.12
CA PHE A 126 -3.83 1.71 10.28
C PHE A 126 -2.53 1.43 11.04
N VAL A 127 -1.80 0.40 10.60
CA VAL A 127 -0.41 0.14 11.02
C VAL A 127 0.52 0.86 10.02
N PRO A 128 1.55 1.59 10.45
CA PRO A 128 2.33 2.48 9.58
C PRO A 128 3.33 1.72 8.69
N ILE A 129 2.80 1.08 7.64
CA ILE A 129 3.52 0.34 6.59
C ILE A 129 3.04 0.79 5.20
N THR A 130 3.82 0.53 4.14
CA THR A 130 3.44 0.94 2.77
C THR A 130 2.24 0.18 2.23
N CYS A 131 1.84 -0.92 2.86
CA CYS A 131 0.62 -1.64 2.53
C CYS A 131 -0.64 -0.78 2.76
N ALA A 132 -0.61 0.12 3.74
CA ALA A 132 -1.72 1.01 4.06
C ALA A 132 -1.86 2.21 3.10
N THR A 133 -1.07 2.24 2.01
CA THR A 133 -1.03 3.35 1.05
C THR A 133 -2.42 3.82 0.63
N PRO A 134 -3.35 2.95 0.17
CA PRO A 134 -4.68 3.41 -0.24
C PRO A 134 -5.46 4.10 0.88
N ILE A 135 -5.37 3.60 2.12
CA ILE A 135 -6.04 4.21 3.28
C ILE A 135 -5.45 5.58 3.62
N ILE A 136 -4.13 5.68 3.72
CA ILE A 136 -3.50 6.87 4.29
C ILE A 136 -3.32 7.99 3.26
N MET A 137 -3.15 7.65 1.98
CA MET A 137 -3.06 8.65 0.92
C MET A 137 -4.43 9.21 0.55
N ALA A 138 -5.52 8.45 0.76
CA ALA A 138 -6.87 8.89 0.42
C ALA A 138 -7.28 10.18 1.16
N HIS A 139 -6.71 10.43 2.34
CA HIS A 139 -6.95 11.65 3.11
C HIS A 139 -6.29 12.91 2.49
N PRO A 140 -4.95 13.00 2.33
CA PRO A 140 -4.29 14.17 1.76
C PRO A 140 -4.55 14.34 0.26
N MET A 141 -4.96 13.28 -0.46
CA MET A 141 -5.23 13.33 -1.90
C MET A 141 -6.71 13.50 -2.24
N GLY A 142 -7.59 13.70 -1.26
CA GLY A 142 -8.98 14.11 -1.49
C GLY A 142 -9.96 12.99 -1.82
N PHE A 143 -9.57 11.72 -1.75
CA PHE A 143 -10.45 10.59 -2.11
C PHE A 143 -11.61 10.44 -1.13
N TYR A 144 -11.40 10.64 0.18
CA TYR A 144 -12.51 10.58 1.13
C TYR A 144 -13.51 11.72 0.90
N GLN A 145 -13.02 12.93 0.67
CA GLN A 145 -13.84 14.12 0.44
C GLN A 145 -14.63 14.01 -0.88
N LYS A 146 -14.03 13.39 -1.93
CA LYS A 146 -14.71 13.07 -3.20
C LYS A 146 -16.01 12.28 -2.99
N TYR A 147 -16.05 11.41 -2.00
CA TYR A 147 -17.23 10.61 -1.64
C TYR A 147 -18.01 11.14 -0.43
N GLY A 148 -17.74 12.39 -0.02
CA GLY A 148 -18.49 13.08 1.04
C GLY A 148 -18.16 12.64 2.46
N LEU A 149 -16.97 12.07 2.66
CA LEU A 149 -16.48 11.59 3.94
C LEU A 149 -15.39 12.51 4.52
N ASP A 150 -15.32 12.51 5.85
CA ASP A 150 -14.27 13.11 6.67
C ASP A 150 -13.66 11.97 7.49
N VAL A 151 -12.47 11.50 7.11
CA VAL A 151 -11.90 10.27 7.67
C VAL A 151 -10.67 10.57 8.51
N ASP A 152 -10.77 10.26 9.80
CA ASP A 152 -9.66 10.26 10.74
C ASP A 152 -8.87 8.95 10.57
N VAL A 153 -7.70 9.02 9.93
CA VAL A 153 -6.78 7.88 9.84
C VAL A 153 -5.93 7.77 11.10
N ILE A 154 -6.14 6.72 11.88
CA ILE A 154 -5.59 6.55 13.23
C ILE A 154 -4.44 5.56 13.22
N LYS A 155 -3.23 6.05 13.48
CA LYS A 155 -2.04 5.20 13.60
C LYS A 155 -2.15 4.25 14.79
N THR A 156 -1.83 2.99 14.55
CA THR A 156 -1.92 1.88 15.51
C THR A 156 -0.54 1.27 15.73
N ALA A 157 -0.23 0.92 16.98
CA ALA A 157 1.09 0.40 17.36
C ALA A 157 1.40 -0.99 16.77
N GLY A 158 0.38 -1.79 16.50
CA GLY A 158 0.52 -3.13 15.94
C GLY A 158 -0.82 -3.82 15.71
N TRP A 159 -0.77 -5.04 15.21
CA TRP A 159 -1.95 -5.76 14.71
C TRP A 159 -2.89 -6.26 15.81
N ALA A 160 -2.35 -6.69 16.95
CA ALA A 160 -3.18 -7.06 18.11
C ALA A 160 -4.03 -5.87 18.59
N VAL A 161 -3.42 -4.68 18.69
CA VAL A 161 -4.14 -3.45 19.05
C VAL A 161 -5.17 -3.07 17.98
N SER A 162 -4.83 -3.23 16.69
CA SER A 162 -5.77 -2.97 15.59
C SER A 162 -7.00 -3.86 15.68
N ARG A 163 -6.79 -5.16 15.92
CA ARG A 163 -7.85 -6.16 16.16
C ARG A 163 -8.73 -5.75 17.34
N ASP A 164 -8.12 -5.51 18.50
CA ASP A 164 -8.87 -5.25 19.75
C ASP A 164 -9.70 -3.96 19.65
N LYS A 165 -9.14 -2.91 19.06
CA LYS A 165 -9.89 -1.66 18.79
C LYS A 165 -11.02 -1.85 17.78
N SER A 166 -10.82 -2.69 16.77
CA SER A 166 -11.86 -3.02 15.80
C SER A 166 -13.01 -3.81 16.43
N ILE A 167 -12.69 -4.79 17.29
CA ILE A 167 -13.68 -5.55 18.08
C ILE A 167 -14.45 -4.62 19.02
N ASN A 168 -13.77 -3.67 19.67
CA ASN A 168 -14.38 -2.72 20.58
C ASN A 168 -15.11 -1.56 19.87
N LYS A 169 -15.21 -1.59 18.53
CA LYS A 169 -15.88 -0.55 17.72
C LYS A 169 -15.27 0.85 17.89
N GLU A 170 -14.00 0.92 18.25
CA GLU A 170 -13.24 2.18 18.27
C GLU A 170 -12.91 2.67 16.86
N TYR A 171 -12.91 1.75 15.89
CA TYR A 171 -12.75 1.99 14.47
C TYR A 171 -14.02 1.61 13.71
N ASP A 172 -14.38 2.41 12.72
CA ASP A 172 -15.44 2.11 11.75
C ASP A 172 -14.96 1.10 10.70
N ALA A 173 -13.68 1.20 10.33
CA ALA A 173 -12.98 0.26 9.49
C ALA A 173 -11.49 0.23 9.85
N ALA A 174 -10.76 -0.77 9.38
CA ALA A 174 -9.34 -0.89 9.68
C ALA A 174 -8.56 -1.48 8.51
N HIS A 175 -7.32 -1.04 8.43
CA HIS A 175 -6.24 -1.78 7.80
C HIS A 175 -6.03 -3.09 8.55
N MET A 176 -6.13 -4.21 7.85
CA MET A 176 -5.94 -5.55 8.40
C MET A 176 -5.04 -6.39 7.51
N LEU A 177 -4.38 -7.39 8.11
CA LEU A 177 -3.74 -8.45 7.33
C LEU A 177 -4.84 -9.34 6.76
N THR A 178 -4.72 -9.78 5.51
CA THR A 178 -5.76 -10.56 4.82
C THR A 178 -6.26 -11.81 5.56
N PRO A 179 -5.46 -12.51 6.42
CA PRO A 179 -6.00 -13.58 7.26
C PRO A 179 -6.79 -13.13 8.49
N MET A 180 -6.64 -11.88 8.95
CA MET A 180 -7.27 -11.41 10.19
C MET A 180 -8.80 -11.43 10.13
N PRO A 181 -9.49 -10.93 9.07
CA PRO A 181 -10.95 -11.00 8.99
C PRO A 181 -11.49 -12.44 9.04
N LEU A 182 -10.77 -13.40 8.45
CA LEU A 182 -11.11 -14.84 8.51
C LEU A 182 -10.96 -15.36 9.94
N ALA A 183 -9.79 -15.14 10.55
CA ALA A 183 -9.51 -15.57 11.91
C ALA A 183 -10.50 -14.98 12.93
N MET A 184 -10.79 -13.68 12.84
CA MET A 184 -11.76 -12.99 13.69
C MET A 184 -13.17 -13.54 13.51
N SER A 185 -13.60 -13.81 12.28
CA SER A 185 -14.93 -14.37 12.01
C SER A 185 -15.09 -15.80 12.55
N LEU A 186 -14.00 -16.58 12.54
CA LEU A 186 -13.96 -17.95 13.09
C LEU A 186 -13.69 -18.01 14.60
N GLY A 187 -13.32 -16.89 15.24
CA GLY A 187 -12.86 -16.88 16.63
C GLY A 187 -11.48 -17.51 16.84
N ALA A 188 -10.68 -17.65 15.78
CA ALA A 188 -9.31 -18.13 15.88
C ALA A 188 -8.42 -17.04 16.50
N GLY A 189 -7.98 -17.24 17.74
CA GLY A 189 -7.10 -16.32 18.46
C GLY A 189 -7.75 -15.02 18.96
N SER A 190 -9.09 -14.95 18.94
CA SER A 190 -9.89 -13.88 19.58
C SER A 190 -11.33 -14.33 19.78
N THR A 191 -12.16 -13.50 20.43
CA THR A 191 -13.61 -13.67 20.39
C THR A 191 -14.11 -13.63 18.94
N ALA A 192 -15.00 -14.55 18.57
CA ALA A 192 -15.61 -14.57 17.25
C ALA A 192 -16.42 -13.29 17.01
N MET A 193 -16.14 -12.60 15.91
CA MET A 193 -16.87 -11.42 15.48
C MET A 193 -16.97 -11.42 13.95
N PRO A 194 -18.19 -11.38 13.37
CA PRO A 194 -18.37 -11.28 11.94
C PRO A 194 -17.69 -10.04 11.35
N PHE A 195 -16.62 -10.26 10.60
CA PHE A 195 -15.87 -9.25 9.87
C PHE A 195 -15.93 -9.53 8.37
N ILE A 196 -15.95 -8.45 7.60
CA ILE A 196 -15.92 -8.51 6.13
C ILE A 196 -14.68 -7.79 5.62
N MET A 197 -14.21 -8.23 4.46
CA MET A 197 -13.04 -7.74 3.76
C MET A 197 -13.44 -7.32 2.34
N PRO A 198 -13.86 -6.07 2.14
CA PRO A 198 -14.37 -5.61 0.85
C PRO A 198 -13.30 -5.43 -0.22
N ALA A 199 -12.07 -5.11 0.17
CA ALA A 199 -10.97 -4.89 -0.76
C ALA A 199 -9.64 -5.35 -0.18
N VAL A 200 -8.79 -5.87 -1.06
CA VAL A 200 -7.35 -5.97 -0.82
C VAL A 200 -6.75 -4.56 -0.98
N GLU A 201 -5.78 -4.19 -0.15
CA GLU A 201 -5.12 -2.90 -0.30
C GLU A 201 -3.87 -3.03 -1.16
N ASN A 202 -3.14 -4.13 -1.02
CA ASN A 202 -1.92 -4.34 -1.78
C ASN A 202 -1.67 -5.84 -2.03
N ILE A 203 -1.01 -6.11 -3.16
CA ILE A 203 -0.39 -7.38 -3.47
C ILE A 203 1.13 -7.24 -3.40
N ASN A 204 1.84 -8.34 -3.17
CA ASN A 204 3.29 -8.33 -2.93
C ASN A 204 3.68 -7.36 -1.77
N GLY A 205 4.79 -6.64 -1.90
CA GLY A 205 5.19 -5.56 -0.98
C GLY A 205 5.85 -6.00 0.34
N GLN A 206 6.28 -7.27 0.41
CA GLN A 206 6.98 -7.83 1.55
C GLN A 206 8.28 -8.51 1.10
N ALA A 207 9.19 -8.72 2.04
CA ALA A 207 10.43 -9.45 1.77
C ALA A 207 10.89 -10.24 2.99
N ILE A 208 11.72 -11.25 2.75
CA ILE A 208 12.59 -11.83 3.76
C ILE A 208 13.85 -10.96 3.81
N THR A 209 14.10 -10.34 4.95
CA THR A 209 15.29 -9.53 5.21
C THR A 209 16.13 -10.20 6.28
N LEU A 210 17.43 -10.36 6.02
CA LEU A 210 18.38 -10.96 6.95
C LEU A 210 19.35 -9.92 7.50
N HIS A 211 19.86 -10.16 8.71
CA HIS A 211 20.94 -9.36 9.25
C HIS A 211 22.20 -9.52 8.39
N ASN A 212 22.97 -8.45 8.21
CA ASN A 212 24.25 -8.48 7.47
C ASN A 212 25.29 -9.50 7.97
N LYS A 213 25.16 -10.05 9.18
CA LYS A 213 26.04 -11.09 9.71
C LYS A 213 25.82 -12.46 9.04
N HIS A 214 24.74 -12.61 8.28
CA HIS A 214 24.32 -13.85 7.61
C HIS A 214 24.44 -13.77 6.09
N LYS A 215 25.30 -12.89 5.55
CA LYS A 215 25.52 -12.77 4.09
C LYS A 215 26.04 -14.06 3.45
N ASP A 216 26.70 -14.90 4.23
CA ASP A 216 27.20 -16.24 3.90
C ASP A 216 26.18 -17.37 4.15
N LYS A 217 25.04 -17.08 4.79
CA LYS A 217 24.00 -18.06 5.17
C LYS A 217 22.69 -17.80 4.44
N ARG A 218 22.74 -17.80 3.11
CA ARG A 218 21.59 -17.51 2.24
C ARG A 218 20.81 -18.75 1.82
N ASP A 219 21.34 -19.95 1.98
CA ASP A 219 20.55 -21.17 1.80
C ASP A 219 19.68 -21.38 3.05
N PRO A 220 18.33 -21.45 2.93
CA PRO A 220 17.45 -21.66 4.08
C PRO A 220 17.76 -22.91 4.90
N LYS A 221 18.40 -23.92 4.31
CA LYS A 221 18.86 -25.13 5.03
C LYS A 221 19.86 -24.81 6.14
N GLN A 222 20.53 -23.66 6.08
CA GLN A 222 21.50 -23.19 7.07
C GLN A 222 20.83 -22.39 8.23
N TRP A 223 19.50 -22.23 8.21
CA TRP A 223 18.80 -21.35 9.14
C TRP A 223 18.35 -22.04 10.43
N LYS A 224 18.67 -23.31 10.66
CA LYS A 224 18.38 -23.97 11.95
C LYS A 224 18.92 -23.12 13.11
N GLY A 225 18.07 -22.84 14.09
CA GLY A 225 18.32 -21.98 15.24
C GLY A 225 18.09 -20.49 15.01
N PHE A 226 17.75 -20.05 13.79
CA PHE A 226 17.48 -18.63 13.51
C PHE A 226 16.21 -18.15 14.22
N LYS A 227 16.23 -16.86 14.58
CA LYS A 227 15.07 -16.13 15.09
C LYS A 227 14.52 -15.21 14.01
N PHE A 228 13.31 -15.49 13.55
CA PHE A 228 12.59 -14.67 12.58
C PHE A 228 11.51 -13.82 13.25
N GLY A 229 11.41 -12.55 12.83
CA GLY A 229 10.27 -11.69 13.13
C GLY A 229 9.16 -11.82 12.08
N VAL A 230 7.90 -11.82 12.52
CA VAL A 230 6.71 -11.62 11.68
C VAL A 230 5.78 -10.62 12.35
N PRO A 231 4.98 -9.84 11.62
CA PRO A 231 4.10 -8.82 12.20
C PRO A 231 3.02 -9.38 13.12
N PHE A 232 2.47 -10.55 12.79
CA PHE A 232 1.36 -11.15 13.51
C PHE A 232 1.19 -12.62 13.15
N GLU A 233 0.55 -13.40 14.01
CA GLU A 233 0.33 -14.84 13.81
C GLU A 233 -0.57 -15.10 12.59
N TYR A 234 -1.74 -14.45 12.54
CA TYR A 234 -2.69 -14.53 11.44
C TYR A 234 -2.30 -13.56 10.32
N SER A 235 -1.21 -13.87 9.62
CA SER A 235 -0.67 -13.01 8.57
C SER A 235 -0.06 -13.79 7.41
N MET A 236 -0.12 -13.19 6.22
CA MET A 236 0.58 -13.70 5.04
C MET A 236 2.08 -13.80 5.27
N HIS A 237 2.64 -12.92 6.10
CA HIS A 237 4.05 -12.96 6.49
C HIS A 237 4.42 -14.25 7.22
N ASN A 238 3.59 -14.67 8.18
CA ASN A 238 3.79 -15.92 8.90
C ASN A 238 3.63 -17.11 7.94
N PHE A 239 2.53 -17.14 7.17
CA PHE A 239 2.25 -18.27 6.29
C PHE A 239 3.25 -18.41 5.14
N LEU A 240 3.70 -17.32 4.52
CA LEU A 240 4.72 -17.36 3.47
C LEU A 240 6.11 -17.71 4.03
N LEU A 241 6.47 -17.24 5.23
CA LEU A 241 7.72 -17.64 5.87
C LEU A 241 7.71 -19.14 6.18
N ARG A 242 6.65 -19.63 6.82
CA ARG A 242 6.44 -21.05 7.10
C ARG A 242 6.48 -21.89 5.84
N TYR A 243 5.81 -21.44 4.77
CA TYR A 243 5.84 -22.11 3.47
C TYR A 243 7.26 -22.20 2.92
N TYR A 244 7.96 -21.06 2.85
CA TYR A 244 9.30 -20.99 2.28
C TYR A 244 10.31 -21.87 3.02
N VAL A 245 10.34 -21.83 4.35
CA VAL A 245 11.30 -22.62 5.14
C VAL A 245 10.94 -24.11 5.14
N ALA A 246 9.66 -24.46 5.18
CA ALA A 246 9.20 -25.84 5.14
C ALA A 246 9.56 -26.53 3.81
N GLU A 247 9.39 -25.84 2.68
CA GLU A 247 9.79 -26.38 1.37
C GLU A 247 11.32 -26.55 1.23
N HIS A 248 12.10 -25.90 2.08
CA HIS A 248 13.54 -26.11 2.19
C HIS A 248 13.94 -27.11 3.29
N GLY A 249 12.98 -27.81 3.91
CA GLY A 249 13.21 -28.85 4.90
C GLY A 249 13.48 -28.33 6.32
N ILE A 250 13.10 -27.08 6.62
CA ILE A 250 13.19 -26.49 7.95
C ILE A 250 11.79 -26.47 8.57
N ASP A 251 11.62 -27.14 9.71
CA ASP A 251 10.36 -27.09 10.45
C ASP A 251 10.22 -25.74 11.17
N PRO A 252 9.18 -24.92 10.86
CA PRO A 252 9.06 -23.57 11.41
C PRO A 252 8.76 -23.50 12.91
N ASP A 253 8.30 -24.60 13.54
CA ASP A 253 8.00 -24.64 14.97
C ASP A 253 9.10 -25.36 15.79
N GLN A 254 9.97 -26.14 15.14
CA GLN A 254 11.01 -26.92 15.81
C GLN A 254 12.44 -26.45 15.49
N ASP A 255 12.71 -26.13 14.23
CA ASP A 255 14.07 -25.81 13.77
C ASP A 255 14.39 -24.32 13.87
N ILE A 256 13.40 -23.43 13.88
CA ILE A 256 13.56 -21.97 14.01
C ILE A 256 12.59 -21.40 15.03
N GLN A 257 12.78 -20.13 15.39
CA GLN A 257 11.83 -19.38 16.22
C GLN A 257 11.17 -18.30 15.40
N ILE A 258 9.84 -18.32 15.30
CA ILE A 258 9.05 -17.23 14.71
C ILE A 258 8.48 -16.39 15.87
N ARG A 259 8.76 -15.09 15.88
CA ARG A 259 8.34 -14.15 16.91
C ARG A 259 7.45 -13.07 16.34
N VAL A 260 6.35 -12.78 17.02
CA VAL A 260 5.50 -11.62 16.69
C VAL A 260 6.21 -10.34 17.12
N VAL A 261 6.52 -9.48 16.16
CA VAL A 261 7.19 -8.20 16.37
C VAL A 261 6.46 -7.13 15.55
N PRO A 262 6.00 -6.02 16.15
CA PRO A 262 5.39 -4.93 15.38
C PRO A 262 6.35 -4.39 14.31
N PRO A 263 5.87 -4.08 13.09
CA PRO A 263 6.74 -3.60 12.01
C PRO A 263 7.67 -2.43 12.39
N PRO A 264 7.21 -1.40 13.15
CA PRO A 264 8.08 -0.31 13.61
C PRO A 264 9.29 -0.74 14.45
N GLU A 265 9.22 -1.91 15.08
CA GLU A 265 10.25 -2.46 15.97
C GLU A 265 11.20 -3.44 15.28
N MET A 266 10.90 -3.86 14.03
CA MET A 266 11.66 -4.88 13.30
C MET A 266 13.12 -4.49 13.09
N VAL A 267 13.35 -3.26 12.62
CA VAL A 267 14.70 -2.76 12.30
C VAL A 267 15.57 -2.66 13.56
N ALA A 268 14.98 -2.21 14.67
CA ALA A 268 15.67 -2.11 15.95
C ALA A 268 16.03 -3.49 16.52
N ASN A 269 15.11 -4.46 16.44
CA ASN A 269 15.37 -5.83 16.88
C ASN A 269 16.40 -6.55 16.02
N LEU A 270 16.40 -6.30 14.71
CA LEU A 270 17.46 -6.79 13.81
C LEU A 270 18.81 -6.18 14.21
N ARG A 271 18.89 -4.86 14.39
CA ARG A 271 20.13 -4.15 14.79
C ARG A 271 20.70 -4.66 16.11
N ALA A 272 19.83 -4.94 17.08
CA ALA A 272 20.23 -5.45 18.39
C ALA A 272 20.67 -6.93 18.38
N GLY A 273 20.50 -7.64 17.25
CA GLY A 273 20.78 -9.07 17.16
C GLY A 273 19.75 -9.95 17.86
N ASN A 274 18.59 -9.39 18.24
CA ASN A 274 17.46 -10.15 18.79
C ASN A 274 16.79 -11.04 17.74
N LEU A 275 16.90 -10.63 16.47
CA LEU A 275 16.45 -11.36 15.29
C LEU A 275 17.63 -11.63 14.36
N ASP A 276 17.59 -12.78 13.69
CA ASP A 276 18.50 -13.13 12.59
C ASP A 276 17.95 -12.67 11.24
N GLY A 277 16.63 -12.58 11.15
CA GLY A 277 15.91 -12.02 10.01
C GLY A 277 14.45 -11.78 10.33
N TYR A 278 13.68 -11.37 9.33
CA TYR A 278 12.23 -11.28 9.42
C TYR A 278 11.60 -11.40 8.04
N LEU A 279 10.34 -11.81 8.01
CA LEU A 279 9.46 -11.57 6.86
C LEU A 279 8.47 -10.48 7.27
N SER A 280 8.62 -9.30 6.68
CA SER A 280 7.93 -8.08 7.10
C SER A 280 7.44 -7.30 5.89
N PRO A 281 6.39 -6.46 6.03
CA PRO A 281 6.03 -5.55 4.96
C PRO A 281 7.02 -4.39 4.88
N ASP A 282 7.11 -3.78 3.71
CA ASP A 282 7.80 -2.51 3.54
C ASP A 282 7.09 -1.38 4.33
N PRO A 283 7.82 -0.31 4.73
CA PRO A 283 9.16 0.05 4.28
C PRO A 283 10.29 -0.52 5.15
N PHE A 284 9.99 -1.39 6.11
CA PHE A 284 10.97 -1.83 7.10
C PHE A 284 12.09 -2.70 6.50
N ASN A 285 11.80 -3.46 5.44
CA ASN A 285 12.84 -4.15 4.66
C ASN A 285 13.81 -3.15 4.03
N GLN A 286 13.28 -2.15 3.30
CA GLN A 286 14.13 -1.12 2.68
C GLN A 286 14.84 -0.24 3.71
N ARG A 287 14.23 -0.02 4.89
CA ARG A 287 14.88 0.68 6.01
C ARG A 287 16.09 -0.07 6.55
N ALA A 288 16.02 -1.40 6.71
CA ALA A 288 17.18 -2.18 7.15
C ALA A 288 18.35 -2.10 6.16
N VAL A 289 18.07 -2.05 4.85
CA VAL A 289 19.10 -1.80 3.83
C VAL A 289 19.64 -0.37 3.92
N TRP A 290 18.75 0.62 3.97
CA TRP A 290 19.11 2.04 4.08
C TRP A 290 20.02 2.33 5.27
N GLU A 291 19.73 1.70 6.42
CA GLU A 291 20.49 1.83 7.65
C GLU A 291 21.72 0.89 7.73
N LYS A 292 21.99 0.12 6.67
CA LYS A 292 23.11 -0.84 6.56
C LYS A 292 23.11 -1.92 7.66
N ILE A 293 21.94 -2.31 8.14
CA ILE A 293 21.77 -3.35 9.17
C ILE A 293 21.59 -4.73 8.51
N GLY A 294 20.80 -4.78 7.44
CA GLY A 294 20.41 -6.01 6.78
C GLY A 294 20.40 -5.89 5.26
N PHE A 295 20.08 -7.01 4.63
CA PHE A 295 19.92 -7.14 3.20
C PHE A 295 18.64 -7.89 2.87
N ILE A 296 18.05 -7.57 1.72
CA ILE A 296 16.87 -8.27 1.19
C ILE A 296 17.36 -9.60 0.61
N HIS A 297 16.96 -10.70 1.26
CA HIS A 297 17.28 -12.05 0.80
C HIS A 297 16.40 -12.46 -0.37
N LEU A 298 15.10 -12.22 -0.24
CA LEU A 298 14.08 -12.64 -1.21
C LEU A 298 12.87 -11.69 -1.13
N LEU A 299 12.33 -11.25 -2.26
CA LEU A 299 11.00 -10.62 -2.29
C LEU A 299 9.93 -11.72 -2.22
N THR A 300 8.86 -11.49 -1.48
CA THR A 300 7.76 -12.47 -1.33
C THR A 300 7.01 -12.79 -2.61
N LYS A 301 7.03 -11.88 -3.59
CA LYS A 301 6.55 -12.13 -4.96
C LYS A 301 7.27 -13.29 -5.65
N GLU A 302 8.50 -13.60 -5.24
CA GLU A 302 9.27 -14.75 -5.74
C GLU A 302 8.78 -16.08 -5.13
N ILE A 303 8.02 -16.04 -4.02
CA ILE A 303 7.33 -17.20 -3.44
C ILE A 303 5.99 -17.41 -4.14
N TRP A 304 5.21 -16.32 -4.25
CA TRP A 304 3.90 -16.28 -4.89
C TRP A 304 3.67 -14.90 -5.51
N GLN A 305 3.79 -14.80 -6.83
CA GLN A 305 3.54 -13.56 -7.54
C GLN A 305 2.07 -13.12 -7.37
N GLY A 306 1.85 -11.88 -6.95
CA GLY A 306 0.52 -11.30 -6.80
C GLY A 306 -0.21 -11.78 -5.54
N HIS A 307 0.50 -12.37 -4.56
CA HIS A 307 -0.12 -12.79 -3.32
C HIS A 307 -0.78 -11.60 -2.59
N PRO A 308 -1.91 -11.82 -1.90
CA PRO A 308 -2.54 -10.78 -1.11
C PRO A 308 -1.68 -10.45 0.10
N CYS A 309 -1.75 -9.22 0.61
CA CYS A 309 -1.00 -8.81 1.79
C CYS A 309 -1.94 -8.22 2.84
N CYS A 310 -2.29 -6.94 2.68
CA CYS A 310 -3.19 -6.23 3.58
C CYS A 310 -4.51 -5.93 2.88
N ALA A 311 -5.51 -5.59 3.69
CA ALA A 311 -6.87 -5.39 3.24
C ALA A 311 -7.58 -4.33 4.07
N PHE A 312 -8.53 -3.69 3.40
CA PHE A 312 -9.54 -2.88 4.02
C PHE A 312 -10.60 -3.81 4.59
N ALA A 313 -10.88 -3.70 5.88
CA ALA A 313 -11.84 -4.55 6.57
C ALA A 313 -12.73 -3.74 7.52
N THR A 314 -13.95 -4.23 7.75
CA THR A 314 -14.90 -3.64 8.69
C THR A 314 -15.76 -4.72 9.33
N SER A 315 -16.45 -4.38 10.42
CA SER A 315 -17.47 -5.26 10.98
C SER A 315 -18.66 -5.38 10.02
N ALA A 316 -19.27 -6.56 9.95
CA ALA A 316 -20.50 -6.74 9.17
C ALA A 316 -21.63 -5.80 9.67
N GLU A 317 -21.66 -5.53 10.98
CA GLU A 317 -22.63 -4.62 11.60
C GLU A 317 -22.52 -3.18 11.07
N PHE A 318 -21.30 -2.65 10.90
CA PHE A 318 -21.10 -1.31 10.34
C PHE A 318 -21.65 -1.22 8.92
N ALA A 319 -21.30 -2.18 8.06
CA ALA A 319 -21.77 -2.21 6.68
C ALA A 319 -23.29 -2.33 6.56
N GLN A 320 -23.93 -3.08 7.47
CA GLN A 320 -25.39 -3.25 7.49
C GLN A 320 -26.14 -2.05 8.06
N LYS A 321 -25.64 -1.44 9.15
CA LYS A 321 -26.31 -0.31 9.83
C LYS A 321 -26.05 1.04 9.19
N MET A 322 -24.91 1.19 8.51
CA MET A 322 -24.49 2.44 7.85
C MET A 322 -24.08 2.17 6.39
N PRO A 323 -25.01 1.63 5.56
CA PRO A 323 -24.69 1.17 4.21
C PRO A 323 -24.24 2.29 3.27
N ASN A 324 -24.74 3.53 3.42
CA ASN A 324 -24.30 4.64 2.59
C ASN A 324 -22.89 5.13 2.98
N ALA A 325 -22.58 5.21 4.28
CA ALA A 325 -21.23 5.54 4.76
C ALA A 325 -20.22 4.45 4.37
N TYR A 326 -20.57 3.19 4.55
CA TYR A 326 -19.78 2.04 4.11
C TYR A 326 -19.53 2.08 2.60
N GLY A 327 -20.58 2.25 1.79
CA GLY A 327 -20.45 2.30 0.34
C GLY A 327 -19.60 3.48 -0.15
N ALA A 328 -19.73 4.65 0.48
CA ALA A 328 -18.87 5.80 0.19
C ALA A 328 -17.40 5.53 0.55
N LEU A 329 -17.15 4.87 1.67
CA LEU A 329 -15.79 4.53 2.11
C LEU A 329 -15.18 3.48 1.19
N PHE A 330 -15.95 2.46 0.82
CA PHE A 330 -15.52 1.41 -0.08
C PHE A 330 -15.16 1.99 -1.47
N LYS A 331 -15.96 2.92 -2.01
CA LYS A 331 -15.63 3.65 -3.24
C LYS A 331 -14.31 4.41 -3.12
N ALA A 332 -14.13 5.14 -2.01
CA ALA A 332 -12.91 5.90 -1.76
C ALA A 332 -11.67 5.01 -1.77
N ILE A 333 -11.75 3.84 -1.13
CA ILE A 333 -10.63 2.90 -1.04
C ILE A 333 -10.34 2.23 -2.39
N VAL A 334 -11.35 1.75 -3.14
CA VAL A 334 -11.13 1.12 -4.45
C VAL A 334 -10.49 2.10 -5.44
N ASP A 335 -11.02 3.33 -5.48
CA ASP A 335 -10.50 4.41 -6.33
C ASP A 335 -9.06 4.80 -5.92
N ALA A 336 -8.78 4.95 -4.62
CA ALA A 336 -7.43 5.20 -4.11
C ALA A 336 -6.46 4.04 -4.42
N THR A 337 -6.94 2.80 -4.40
CA THR A 337 -6.14 1.60 -4.71
C THR A 337 -5.74 1.61 -6.19
N HIS A 338 -6.68 1.86 -7.10
CA HIS A 338 -6.37 2.01 -8.52
C HIS A 338 -5.43 3.18 -8.79
N PHE A 339 -5.64 4.34 -8.17
CA PHE A 339 -4.71 5.47 -8.30
C PHE A 339 -3.28 5.11 -7.81
N SER A 340 -3.17 4.27 -6.79
CA SER A 340 -1.89 3.77 -6.26
C SER A 340 -1.19 2.79 -7.18
N SER A 341 -1.96 2.00 -7.94
CA SER A 341 -1.44 1.04 -8.92
C SER A 341 -0.65 1.73 -10.04
N GLU A 342 -1.07 2.93 -10.43
CA GLU A 342 -0.44 3.71 -11.49
C GLU A 342 0.98 4.16 -11.10
N GLN A 343 1.99 3.58 -11.74
CA GLN A 343 3.41 3.86 -11.52
C GLN A 343 3.75 5.36 -11.58
N GLY A 344 3.06 6.11 -12.45
CA GLY A 344 3.23 7.56 -12.58
C GLY A 344 2.94 8.32 -11.29
N ASN A 345 2.05 7.82 -10.43
CA ASN A 345 1.59 8.49 -9.21
C ASN A 345 2.45 8.17 -7.99
N ARG A 346 3.15 7.03 -8.00
CA ARG A 346 3.83 6.46 -6.84
C ARG A 346 4.86 7.36 -6.15
N LYS A 347 5.54 8.25 -6.88
CA LYS A 347 6.46 9.24 -6.27
C LYS A 347 5.74 10.36 -5.52
N ASP A 348 4.59 10.80 -6.02
CA ASP A 348 3.80 11.82 -5.31
C ASP A 348 3.12 11.21 -4.09
N ILE A 349 2.66 9.97 -4.22
CA ILE A 349 2.15 9.17 -3.10
C ILE A 349 3.22 9.01 -2.02
N ALA A 350 4.46 8.66 -2.39
CA ALA A 350 5.58 8.54 -1.46
C ALA A 350 5.77 9.82 -0.61
N LYS A 351 5.65 10.99 -1.23
CA LYS A 351 5.73 12.29 -0.53
C LYS A 351 4.52 12.54 0.37
N ALA A 352 3.32 12.23 -0.10
CA ALA A 352 2.08 12.46 0.64
C ALA A 352 2.02 11.63 1.94
N ILE A 353 2.57 10.40 1.94
CA ILE A 353 2.49 9.47 3.07
C ILE A 353 3.76 9.44 3.95
N ALA A 354 4.82 10.16 3.58
CA ALA A 354 6.06 10.28 4.34
C ALA A 354 5.93 10.96 5.73
N PRO A 355 5.11 12.02 5.89
CA PRO A 355 5.09 12.82 7.12
C PRO A 355 4.71 12.06 8.40
N LYS A 356 4.95 12.70 9.55
CA LYS A 356 4.83 12.09 10.90
C LYS A 356 3.44 11.58 11.23
N ASN A 357 2.38 12.22 10.75
CA ASN A 357 1.00 11.78 10.91
C ASN A 357 0.71 10.45 10.18
N TYR A 358 1.53 10.08 9.19
CA TYR A 358 1.42 8.84 8.42
C TYR A 358 2.59 7.88 8.74
N LEU A 359 3.49 7.63 7.79
CA LEU A 359 4.53 6.61 7.95
C LEU A 359 5.72 7.10 8.78
N ASN A 360 6.01 8.41 8.80
CA ASN A 360 7.21 8.97 9.40
C ASN A 360 8.50 8.33 8.85
N GLN A 361 8.61 8.25 7.52
CA GLN A 361 9.72 7.58 6.83
C GLN A 361 10.36 8.52 5.80
N PRO A 362 11.67 8.37 5.50
CA PRO A 362 12.30 9.16 4.47
C PRO A 362 11.67 8.91 3.10
N VAL A 363 11.36 9.98 2.37
CA VAL A 363 10.84 9.90 1.00
C VAL A 363 11.68 8.99 0.09
N PRO A 364 13.04 9.04 0.10
CA PRO A 364 13.83 8.13 -0.74
C PRO A 364 13.64 6.64 -0.44
N VAL A 365 13.29 6.28 0.80
CA VAL A 365 12.99 4.89 1.17
C VAL A 365 11.63 4.49 0.61
N LEU A 366 10.63 5.36 0.76
CA LEU A 366 9.29 5.13 0.23
C LEU A 366 9.27 5.07 -1.30
N GLU A 367 10.03 5.95 -1.98
CA GLU A 367 10.16 5.92 -3.44
C GLU A 367 10.81 4.62 -3.91
N GLN A 368 11.85 4.12 -3.24
CA GLN A 368 12.48 2.84 -3.59
C GLN A 368 11.51 1.66 -3.48
N VAL A 369 10.65 1.67 -2.45
CA VAL A 369 9.60 0.66 -2.27
C VAL A 369 8.54 0.80 -3.36
N LEU A 370 7.91 1.97 -3.46
CA LEU A 370 6.74 2.15 -4.30
C LEU A 370 7.10 2.10 -5.79
N THR A 371 8.25 2.59 -6.20
CA THR A 371 8.64 2.57 -7.63
C THR A 371 9.37 1.29 -8.04
N GLY A 372 9.77 0.45 -7.09
CA GLY A 372 10.42 -0.82 -7.38
C GLY A 372 11.89 -0.73 -7.77
N ARG A 373 12.50 0.46 -7.79
CA ARG A 373 13.94 0.63 -8.01
C ARG A 373 14.67 0.84 -6.68
N PHE A 374 15.41 -0.16 -6.22
CA PHE A 374 15.95 -0.18 -4.84
C PHE A 374 17.31 -0.86 -4.72
N ALA A 375 18.07 -0.49 -3.69
CA ALA A 375 19.26 -1.24 -3.29
C ALA A 375 18.86 -2.49 -2.49
N ASP A 376 19.50 -3.63 -2.75
CA ASP A 376 19.20 -4.91 -2.07
C ASP A 376 20.02 -5.15 -0.79
N GLY A 377 21.06 -4.34 -0.53
CA GLY A 377 21.98 -4.51 0.61
C GLY A 377 23.11 -5.52 0.36
N LEU A 378 23.15 -6.13 -0.82
CA LEU A 378 24.19 -7.03 -1.31
C LEU A 378 25.13 -6.36 -2.32
N GLY A 379 24.90 -5.08 -2.61
CA GLY A 379 25.70 -4.29 -3.55
C GLY A 379 25.03 -4.09 -4.90
N ASN A 380 23.82 -4.63 -5.11
CA ASN A 380 23.08 -4.45 -6.34
C ASN A 380 21.97 -3.42 -6.20
N VAL A 381 21.57 -2.86 -7.34
CA VAL A 381 20.32 -2.12 -7.48
C VAL A 381 19.39 -2.98 -8.33
N ARG A 382 18.25 -3.35 -7.77
CA ARG A 382 17.17 -4.07 -8.47
C ARG A 382 16.18 -3.07 -9.06
N ASP A 383 15.55 -3.45 -10.16
CA ASP A 383 14.51 -2.69 -10.84
C ASP A 383 13.30 -3.61 -11.07
N GLU A 384 12.38 -3.59 -10.11
CA GLU A 384 11.18 -4.43 -10.07
C GLU A 384 9.96 -3.59 -9.76
N PRO A 385 9.37 -2.92 -10.77
CA PRO A 385 8.23 -2.02 -10.61
C PRO A 385 7.03 -2.65 -9.89
N ASP A 386 6.87 -3.97 -9.97
CA ASP A 386 5.83 -4.77 -9.33
C ASP A 386 6.27 -5.41 -7.98
N ARG A 387 7.39 -4.95 -7.39
CA ARG A 387 7.80 -5.33 -6.02
C ARG A 387 6.67 -5.15 -5.01
N ILE A 388 5.90 -4.08 -5.16
CA ILE A 388 4.59 -3.85 -4.54
C ILE A 388 3.63 -3.42 -5.64
N ASP A 389 2.39 -3.86 -5.56
CA ASP A 389 1.31 -3.32 -6.39
C ASP A 389 0.00 -3.23 -5.61
N PHE A 390 -0.98 -2.57 -6.20
CA PHE A 390 -2.25 -2.22 -5.58
C PHE A 390 -3.40 -2.74 -6.45
N ASP A 391 -4.03 -3.82 -6.01
CA ASP A 391 -5.19 -4.43 -6.67
C ASP A 391 -6.28 -4.61 -5.61
N PRO A 392 -7.47 -4.00 -5.79
CA PRO A 392 -8.53 -4.06 -4.79
C PRO A 392 -9.24 -5.41 -4.72
N PHE A 393 -9.08 -6.30 -5.70
CA PHE A 393 -9.96 -7.45 -5.85
C PHE A 393 -9.68 -8.57 -4.83
N PRO A 394 -10.63 -8.90 -3.93
CA PRO A 394 -10.41 -9.88 -2.87
C PRO A 394 -10.77 -11.30 -3.33
N TRP A 395 -9.92 -11.93 -4.14
CA TRP A 395 -10.14 -13.28 -4.68
C TRP A 395 -10.55 -14.30 -3.59
N HIS A 396 -11.65 -15.03 -3.81
CA HIS A 396 -12.07 -16.07 -2.88
C HIS A 396 -11.06 -17.22 -2.82
N SER A 397 -10.41 -17.56 -3.94
CA SER A 397 -9.34 -18.56 -3.97
C SER A 397 -8.17 -18.22 -3.05
N MET A 398 -7.87 -16.93 -2.85
CA MET A 398 -6.87 -16.49 -1.87
C MET A 398 -7.33 -16.75 -0.42
N ALA A 399 -8.59 -16.48 -0.09
CA ALA A 399 -9.15 -16.82 1.21
C ALA A 399 -9.10 -18.33 1.47
N VAL A 400 -9.45 -19.16 0.47
CA VAL A 400 -9.34 -20.62 0.57
C VAL A 400 -7.90 -21.04 0.82
N TRP A 401 -6.91 -20.45 0.14
CA TRP A 401 -5.50 -20.75 0.41
C TRP A 401 -5.10 -20.39 1.84
N ILE A 402 -5.52 -19.22 2.33
CA ILE A 402 -5.23 -18.76 3.70
C ILE A 402 -5.83 -19.72 4.72
N LEU A 403 -7.12 -20.08 4.58
CA LEU A 403 -7.77 -21.08 5.42
C LEU A 403 -7.06 -22.44 5.36
N THR A 404 -6.58 -22.83 4.18
CA THR A 404 -5.80 -24.05 3.99
C THR A 404 -4.49 -24.01 4.78
N GLN A 405 -3.77 -22.87 4.78
CA GLN A 405 -2.57 -22.71 5.60
C GLN A 405 -2.89 -22.63 7.10
N MET A 406 -4.01 -22.00 7.48
CA MET A 406 -4.48 -21.99 8.86
C MET A 406 -4.69 -23.43 9.36
N LYS A 407 -5.34 -24.29 8.55
CA LYS A 407 -5.50 -25.71 8.88
C LYS A 407 -4.17 -26.45 8.89
N ARG A 408 -3.34 -26.30 7.85
CA ARG A 408 -2.01 -26.94 7.73
C ARG A 408 -1.16 -26.74 8.99
N TRP A 409 -1.27 -25.59 9.64
CA TRP A 409 -0.48 -25.23 10.82
C TRP A 409 -1.26 -25.31 12.14
N GLY A 410 -2.44 -25.94 12.16
CA GLY A 410 -3.20 -26.20 13.38
C GLY A 410 -3.90 -24.99 14.01
N TYR A 411 -4.10 -23.90 13.26
CA TYR A 411 -4.86 -22.74 13.74
C TYR A 411 -6.37 -22.96 13.72
N ILE A 412 -6.83 -23.85 12.85
CA ILE A 412 -8.21 -24.29 12.74
C ILE A 412 -8.22 -25.81 12.56
N GLU A 413 -9.19 -26.48 13.17
CA GLU A 413 -9.28 -27.94 13.22
C GLU A 413 -10.61 -28.43 12.64
N GLY A 414 -10.68 -29.72 12.32
CA GLY A 414 -11.89 -30.38 11.82
C GLY A 414 -12.22 -30.10 10.35
N ASP A 415 -13.48 -30.35 9.98
CA ASP A 415 -13.99 -30.09 8.64
C ASP A 415 -14.27 -28.59 8.46
N VAL A 416 -13.67 -27.99 7.44
CA VAL A 416 -13.73 -26.54 7.19
C VAL A 416 -14.56 -26.30 5.94
N ASP A 417 -15.63 -25.51 6.06
CA ASP A 417 -16.37 -24.98 4.89
C ASP A 417 -15.59 -23.83 4.25
N TYR A 418 -14.51 -24.18 3.55
CA TYR A 418 -13.60 -23.22 2.93
C TYR A 418 -14.33 -22.21 2.04
N LYS A 419 -15.27 -22.71 1.22
CA LYS A 419 -15.99 -21.91 0.25
C LYS A 419 -16.97 -20.96 0.94
N GLY A 420 -17.79 -21.47 1.87
CA GLY A 420 -18.75 -20.66 2.59
C GLY A 420 -18.09 -19.54 3.40
N ILE A 421 -16.99 -19.85 4.09
CA ILE A 421 -16.22 -18.86 4.86
C ILE A 421 -15.58 -17.81 3.93
N ALA A 422 -14.96 -18.25 2.82
CA ALA A 422 -14.35 -17.34 1.85
C ALA A 422 -15.37 -16.34 1.29
N GLU A 423 -16.52 -16.81 0.83
CA GLU A 423 -17.57 -15.98 0.22
C GLU A 423 -18.28 -15.08 1.24
N GLN A 424 -18.34 -15.49 2.52
CA GLN A 424 -18.89 -14.67 3.59
C GLN A 424 -17.97 -13.49 3.96
N VAL A 425 -16.65 -13.72 3.98
CA VAL A 425 -15.69 -12.73 4.48
C VAL A 425 -15.12 -11.88 3.36
N TYR A 426 -14.76 -12.46 2.21
CA TYR A 426 -14.12 -11.74 1.11
C TYR A 426 -15.19 -11.31 0.09
N LEU A 427 -15.46 -10.01 -0.02
CA LEU A 427 -16.61 -9.53 -0.81
C LEU A 427 -16.26 -9.32 -2.29
N ALA A 428 -15.76 -10.35 -2.96
CA ALA A 428 -15.26 -10.24 -4.34
C ALA A 428 -16.33 -9.80 -5.34
N ALA A 429 -17.56 -10.31 -5.19
CA ALA A 429 -18.68 -9.95 -6.05
C ALA A 429 -19.06 -8.46 -5.90
N ASP A 430 -19.11 -7.95 -4.66
CA ASP A 430 -19.41 -6.55 -4.39
C ASP A 430 -18.29 -5.64 -4.88
N CYS A 431 -17.03 -6.04 -4.68
CA CYS A 431 -15.87 -5.33 -5.21
C CYS A 431 -15.90 -5.24 -6.73
N GLY A 432 -16.16 -6.35 -7.42
CA GLY A 432 -16.27 -6.37 -8.88
C GLY A 432 -17.40 -5.49 -9.40
N LYS A 433 -18.56 -5.47 -8.73
CA LYS A 433 -19.64 -4.55 -9.07
C LYS A 433 -19.23 -3.09 -8.87
N LEU A 434 -18.55 -2.79 -7.77
CA LEU A 434 -18.10 -1.43 -7.46
C LEU A 434 -17.05 -0.93 -8.44
N MET A 435 -16.10 -1.79 -8.83
CA MET A 435 -15.11 -1.51 -9.87
C MET A 435 -15.80 -1.10 -11.17
N LYS A 436 -16.80 -1.87 -11.64
CA LYS A 436 -17.59 -1.50 -12.84
C LYS A 436 -18.30 -0.17 -12.68
N ASP A 437 -18.95 0.06 -11.54
CA ASP A 437 -19.65 1.33 -11.25
C ASP A 437 -18.68 2.53 -11.24
N LEU A 438 -17.39 2.32 -10.96
CA LEU A 438 -16.33 3.33 -11.01
C LEU A 438 -15.60 3.40 -12.36
N GLY A 439 -15.93 2.54 -13.33
CA GLY A 439 -15.32 2.50 -14.66
C GLY A 439 -14.02 1.68 -14.75
N TYR A 440 -13.77 0.80 -13.78
CA TYR A 440 -12.66 -0.17 -13.80
C TYR A 440 -13.13 -1.55 -14.28
N GLU A 441 -12.21 -2.31 -14.86
CA GLU A 441 -12.45 -3.68 -15.32
C GLU A 441 -12.14 -4.69 -14.20
N PRO A 442 -13.15 -5.34 -13.59
CA PRO A 442 -12.89 -6.41 -12.64
C PRO A 442 -12.66 -7.76 -13.33
N PRO A 443 -12.07 -8.73 -12.62
CA PRO A 443 -12.08 -10.13 -13.05
C PRO A 443 -13.50 -10.65 -13.32
N THR A 444 -13.60 -11.61 -14.26
CA THR A 444 -14.87 -12.28 -14.59
C THR A 444 -15.20 -13.44 -13.66
N THR A 445 -14.20 -13.93 -12.92
CA THR A 445 -14.33 -14.98 -11.89
C THR A 445 -13.82 -14.48 -10.55
N THR A 446 -14.21 -15.15 -9.47
CA THR A 446 -13.72 -14.86 -8.11
C THR A 446 -12.76 -15.94 -7.58
N TYR A 447 -12.53 -16.98 -8.38
CA TYR A 447 -11.62 -18.07 -8.08
C TYR A 447 -10.66 -18.28 -9.25
N GLU A 448 -9.41 -18.55 -8.93
CA GLU A 448 -8.37 -18.97 -9.86
C GLU A 448 -7.38 -19.91 -9.15
N LYS A 449 -6.64 -20.68 -9.94
CA LYS A 449 -5.56 -21.53 -9.44
C LYS A 449 -4.27 -20.74 -9.31
N TYR A 450 -3.45 -21.08 -8.33
CA TYR A 450 -2.15 -20.44 -8.12
C TYR A 450 -1.02 -21.45 -8.25
N THR A 451 0.15 -21.00 -8.70
CA THR A 451 1.39 -21.78 -8.56
C THR A 451 2.27 -21.10 -7.53
N ILE A 452 2.57 -21.81 -6.44
CA ILE A 452 3.30 -21.27 -5.28
C ILE A 452 4.53 -22.14 -5.09
N MET A 453 5.72 -21.54 -5.26
CA MET A 453 7.01 -22.26 -5.32
C MET A 453 6.98 -23.53 -6.21
N GLY A 454 6.35 -23.44 -7.38
CA GLY A 454 6.25 -24.55 -8.34
C GLY A 454 5.17 -25.59 -8.05
N LYS A 455 4.40 -25.42 -6.97
CA LYS A 455 3.28 -26.31 -6.62
C LYS A 455 1.94 -25.66 -6.95
N GLU A 456 1.12 -26.34 -7.74
CA GLU A 456 -0.24 -25.88 -8.04
C GLU A 456 -1.12 -25.98 -6.79
N PHE A 457 -1.82 -24.90 -6.50
CA PHE A 457 -2.92 -24.83 -5.56
C PHE A 457 -4.24 -24.83 -6.32
N ASP A 458 -4.99 -25.92 -6.21
CA ASP A 458 -6.37 -26.04 -6.67
C ASP A 458 -7.32 -25.78 -5.50
N TYR A 459 -8.05 -24.67 -5.56
CA TYR A 459 -9.00 -24.26 -4.52
C TYR A 459 -10.17 -25.25 -4.32
N ASN A 460 -10.37 -26.20 -5.24
CA ASN A 460 -11.36 -27.29 -5.07
C ASN A 460 -10.82 -28.45 -4.23
N GLN A 461 -9.52 -28.49 -3.94
CA GLN A 461 -8.86 -29.57 -3.20
C GLN A 461 -7.96 -29.04 -2.05
N PRO A 462 -8.46 -28.14 -1.17
CA PRO A 462 -7.64 -27.51 -0.13
C PRO A 462 -7.02 -28.50 0.85
N ASP A 463 -7.78 -29.53 1.28
CA ASP A 463 -7.26 -30.54 2.20
C ASP A 463 -6.18 -31.43 1.56
N ALA A 464 -6.37 -31.81 0.29
CA ALA A 464 -5.36 -32.57 -0.44
C ALA A 464 -4.08 -31.75 -0.60
N TYR A 465 -4.21 -30.44 -0.87
CA TYR A 465 -3.07 -29.53 -0.90
C TYR A 465 -2.34 -29.47 0.45
N ALA A 466 -3.05 -29.28 1.57
CA ALA A 466 -2.44 -29.24 2.90
C ALA A 466 -1.69 -30.54 3.25
N LYS A 467 -2.26 -31.71 2.92
CA LYS A 467 -1.67 -33.04 3.18
C LYS A 467 -0.52 -33.41 2.25
N SER A 468 -0.38 -32.71 1.13
CA SER A 468 0.66 -33.02 0.13
C SER A 468 2.05 -32.48 0.51
N PHE A 469 2.21 -31.85 1.67
CA PHE A 469 3.50 -31.32 2.14
C PHE A 469 4.16 -32.26 3.15
N ALA A 470 5.49 -32.36 3.10
CA ALA A 470 6.26 -33.19 4.03
C ALA A 470 6.21 -32.66 5.48
N ILE A 471 6.12 -31.34 5.66
CA ILE A 471 6.04 -30.67 6.96
C ILE A 471 4.66 -30.03 7.08
N THR A 472 3.86 -30.54 8.01
CA THR A 472 2.46 -30.15 8.28
C THR A 472 2.07 -30.48 9.72
N ARG A 473 0.94 -29.93 10.18
CA ARG A 473 0.23 -30.26 11.44
C ARG A 473 -1.21 -30.76 11.20
N ALA A 474 -1.69 -30.69 9.96
CA ALA A 474 -3.03 -31.10 9.54
C ALA A 474 -3.17 -32.59 9.26
#